data_AF-A7T8K8-F1
#
_entry.id   AF-A7T8K8-F1
#
_cell.length_a   1.000
_cell.length_b   1.000
_cell.length_c   1.000
_cell.angle_alpha   90.00
_cell.angle_beta   90.00
_cell.angle_gamma   90.00
#
_symmetry.space_group_name_H-M   'P 1'
#
loop_
_entity.id
_entity.type
_entity.pdbx_description
1 polymer ?
#
loop_
_entity_poly.entity_id
_entity_poly.type
_entity_poly.pdbx_seq_one_letter_code
_entity_poly.pdbx_strand_id
1 'polypeptide(L)' 'ERVGGRVATFRKGQYIADLGAMVLTGLGGNPLTVLNNQISMEVHKIRQKCPLYESLGKPVKYLHTFR' A
#
# COMPACT_ATOMS: atom_id res chain seq x y z
N GLU A 1 -10.40 8.17 21.73
CA GLU A 1 -9.59 6.94 21.63
C GLU A 1 -10.13 6.06 20.51
N ARG A 2 -9.32 5.17 19.93
CA ARG A 2 -9.70 4.28 18.82
C ARG A 2 -9.08 2.89 18.99
N VAL A 3 -9.71 1.89 18.40
CA VAL A 3 -9.14 0.54 18.26
C VAL A 3 -8.05 0.50 17.17
N GLY A 4 -7.37 -0.65 17.06
CA GLY A 4 -6.43 -0.95 15.96
C GLY A 4 -4.96 -0.57 16.20
N GLY A 5 -4.66 0.32 17.15
CA GLY A 5 -3.27 0.65 17.52
C GLY A 5 -2.47 1.18 16.32
N ARG A 6 -1.46 0.41 15.86
CA ARG A 6 -0.64 0.76 14.68
C ARG A 6 -1.35 0.52 13.32
N VAL A 7 -2.55 -0.03 13.31
CA VAL A 7 -3.46 -0.01 12.17
C VAL A 7 -4.33 1.24 12.31
N ALA A 8 -4.12 2.23 11.44
CA ALA A 8 -4.67 3.58 11.61
C ALA A 8 -5.05 4.19 10.26
N THR A 9 -6.35 4.43 10.06
CA THR A 9 -6.89 5.01 8.82
C THR A 9 -7.41 6.43 9.08
N PHE A 10 -6.90 7.40 8.33
CA PHE A 10 -7.45 8.75 8.21
C PHE A 10 -8.67 8.73 7.28
N ARG A 11 -9.76 9.40 7.70
CA ARG A 11 -10.98 9.55 6.90
C ARG A 11 -11.49 10.99 6.99
N LYS A 12 -11.68 11.65 5.85
CA LYS A 12 -12.30 12.98 5.76
C LYS A 12 -13.08 13.10 4.45
N GLY A 13 -14.41 13.05 4.53
CA GLY A 13 -15.27 12.97 3.35
C GLY A 13 -14.93 11.71 2.54
N GLN A 14 -14.63 11.88 1.25
CA GLN A 14 -14.23 10.79 0.35
C GLN A 14 -12.74 10.42 0.44
N TYR A 15 -11.95 11.19 1.19
CA TYR A 15 -10.51 10.93 1.33
C TYR A 15 -10.26 9.87 2.41
N ILE A 16 -9.59 8.79 2.02
CA ILE A 16 -9.18 7.68 2.88
C ILE A 16 -7.68 7.47 2.68
N ALA A 17 -6.91 7.42 3.77
CA ALA A 17 -5.49 7.13 3.73
C ALA A 17 -5.05 6.41 5.01
N ASP A 18 -4.21 5.38 4.89
CA ASP A 18 -3.64 4.71 6.05
C ASP A 18 -2.36 5.41 6.51
N LEU A 19 -2.31 5.76 7.79
CA LEU A 19 -1.14 6.32 8.48
C LEU A 19 -0.29 5.23 9.14
N GLY A 20 -0.81 4.00 9.18
CA GLY A 20 -0.20 2.84 9.81
C GLY A 20 0.00 1.70 8.81
N ALA A 21 -0.35 0.47 9.20
CA ALA A 21 -0.32 -0.66 8.28
C ALA A 21 -1.21 -0.43 7.05
N MET A 22 -0.65 -0.63 5.84
CA MET A 22 -1.34 -0.43 4.55
C MET A 22 -1.10 -1.58 3.56
N VAL A 23 0.05 -2.26 3.63
CA VAL A 23 0.47 -3.24 2.62
C VAL A 23 0.27 -4.67 3.11
N LEU A 24 -0.33 -5.50 2.26
CA LEU A 24 -0.39 -6.94 2.42
C LEU A 24 0.75 -7.60 1.64
N THR A 25 1.67 -8.26 2.33
CA THR A 25 2.92 -8.79 1.77
C THR A 25 2.74 -10.15 1.08
N GLY A 26 1.69 -10.28 0.26
CA GLY A 26 1.32 -11.52 -0.42
C GLY A 26 0.19 -12.28 0.27
N LEU A 27 -0.52 -13.09 -0.53
CA LEU A 27 -1.70 -13.84 -0.11
C LEU A 27 -1.43 -15.32 0.21
N GLY A 28 -0.34 -15.89 -0.33
CA GLY A 28 0.01 -17.29 -0.12
C GLY A 28 0.44 -17.56 1.32
N GLY A 29 -0.33 -18.37 2.05
CA GLY A 29 -0.05 -18.70 3.45
C GLY A 29 -0.28 -17.56 4.45
N ASN A 30 -0.78 -16.40 3.99
CA ASN A 30 -1.03 -15.26 4.85
C ASN A 30 -2.41 -15.38 5.52
N PRO A 31 -2.52 -15.35 6.87
CA PRO A 31 -3.81 -15.44 7.55
C PRO A 31 -4.77 -14.28 7.22
N LEU A 32 -4.24 -13.12 6.81
CA LEU A 32 -5.06 -11.98 6.36
C LEU A 32 -5.85 -12.30 5.08
N THR A 33 -5.47 -13.32 4.31
CA THR A 33 -6.24 -13.80 3.15
C THR A 33 -7.59 -14.38 3.56
N VAL A 34 -7.67 -15.03 4.72
CA VAL A 34 -8.95 -15.53 5.26
C VAL A 34 -9.83 -14.36 5.66
N LEU A 35 -9.24 -13.37 6.35
CA LEU A 35 -9.95 -12.16 6.76
C LEU A 35 -10.47 -11.37 5.56
N ASN A 36 -9.70 -11.29 4.47
CA ASN A 36 -10.14 -10.63 3.23
C ASN A 36 -11.45 -11.21 2.66
N ASN A 37 -11.77 -12.48 2.94
CA ASN A 37 -13.02 -13.10 2.51
C ASN A 37 -14.15 -12.96 3.55
N GLN A 38 -13.82 -12.62 4.80
CA GLN A 38 -14.77 -12.46 5.90
C GLN A 38 -15.20 -11.01 6.09
N ILE A 39 -14.31 -10.07 5.81
CA ILE A 39 -14.54 -8.64 5.88
C ILE A 39 -14.33 -8.03 4.49
N SER A 40 -15.15 -7.06 4.11
CA SER A 40 -15.10 -6.41 2.79
C SER A 40 -13.87 -5.52 2.63
N MET A 41 -12.68 -6.13 2.60
CA MET A 41 -11.42 -5.48 2.29
C MET A 41 -11.26 -5.39 0.77
N GLU A 42 -10.85 -4.22 0.30
CA GLU A 42 -10.51 -4.02 -1.11
C GLU A 42 -8.98 -4.09 -1.23
N VAL A 43 -8.47 -5.13 -1.89
CA VAL A 43 -7.03 -5.36 -2.06
C VAL A 43 -6.64 -5.14 -3.51
N HIS A 44 -5.72 -4.21 -3.73
CA HIS A 44 -5.18 -3.90 -5.06
C HIS A 44 -3.72 -4.34 -5.19
N LYS A 45 -3.34 -4.85 -6.37
CA LYS A 45 -1.93 -5.18 -6.65
C LYS A 45 -1.11 -3.91 -6.83
N ILE A 46 0.00 -3.83 -6.11
CA ILE A 46 0.97 -2.73 -6.25
C ILE A 46 1.77 -2.92 -7.55
N ARG A 47 1.72 -1.91 -8.43
CA ARG A 47 2.54 -1.89 -9.65
C ARG A 47 4.01 -1.71 -9.27
N GLN A 48 4.89 -2.50 -9.85
CA GLN A 48 6.32 -2.47 -9.55
C GLN A 48 7.06 -1.30 -10.21
N LYS A 49 6.45 -0.64 -11.20
CA LYS A 49 7.05 0.55 -11.84
C LYS A 49 7.14 1.68 -10.82
N CYS A 50 8.36 2.00 -10.40
CA CYS A 50 8.67 3.09 -9.47
C CYS A 50 9.60 4.10 -10.18
N PRO A 51 9.07 5.18 -10.79
CA PRO A 51 9.91 6.22 -11.38
C PRO A 51 10.62 7.01 -10.28
N LEU A 52 11.91 7.28 -10.46
CA LEU A 52 12.68 8.11 -9.54
C LEU A 52 12.95 9.48 -10.17
N TYR A 53 13.02 10.48 -9.30
CA TYR A 53 13.25 11.88 -9.67
C TYR A 53 14.34 12.46 -8.77
N GLU A 54 15.24 13.25 -9.35
CA GLU A 54 16.27 13.97 -8.59
C GLU A 54 15.68 15.18 -7.86
N SER A 55 16.46 15.84 -7.00
CA SER A 55 16.02 17.01 -6.22
C SER A 55 15.54 18.19 -7.08
N LEU A 56 15.97 18.28 -8.35
CA LEU A 56 15.48 19.27 -9.32
C LEU A 56 14.22 18.81 -10.08
N GLY A 57 13.60 17.69 -9.68
CA GLY A 57 12.40 17.13 -10.30
C GLY A 57 12.66 16.47 -11.67
N LYS A 58 13.91 16.29 -12.08
CA LYS A 58 14.25 15.62 -13.34
C LYS A 58 14.14 14.10 -13.15
N PRO A 59 13.51 13.37 -14.09
CA PRO A 59 13.44 11.92 -14.00
C PRO A 59 14.84 11.32 -14.13
N VAL A 60 15.16 10.37 -13.27
CA VAL A 60 16.41 9.61 -13.38
C VAL A 60 16.29 8.65 -14.56
N LYS A 61 17.19 8.78 -15.54
CA LYS A 61 17.26 7.88 -16.69
C LYS A 61 17.99 6.60 -16.29
N TYR A 62 17.25 5.57 -15.86
CA TYR A 62 17.85 4.25 -15.67
C TYR A 62 17.92 3.47 -16.99
N LEU A 63 19.09 2.87 -17.25
CA LEU A 63 19.32 1.87 -18.31
C LEU A 63 19.00 0.44 -17.87
N HIS A 64 18.47 0.22 -16.66
CA HIS A 64 18.21 -1.12 -16.15
C HIS A 64 16.78 -1.28 -15.61
N THR A 65 16.06 -2.16 -16.30
CA THR A 65 14.91 -2.90 -15.79
C THR A 65 15.31 -3.58 -14.48
N PHE A 66 14.65 -3.23 -13.37
CA PHE A 66 14.60 -4.12 -12.21
C PHE A 66 13.89 -5.39 -12.68
N ARG A 67 14.68 -6.46 -12.91
CA ARG A 67 14.16 -7.81 -13.07
C ARG A 67 13.52 -8.27 -11.76
#